data_AF-A0A7S2DZK8-F1
#
_entry.id   AF-A0A7S2DZK8-F1
#
_cell.length_a   1.000
_cell.length_b   1.000
_cell.length_c   1.000
_cell.angle_alpha   90.00
_cell.angle_beta   90.00
_cell.angle_gamma   90.00
#
_symmetry.space_group_name_H-M   'P 1'
#
loop_
_entity.id
_entity.type
_entity.pdbx_description
1 polymer ?
#
loop_
_entity_poly.entity_id
_entity_poly.type
_entity_poly.pdbx_seq_one_letter_code
_entity_poly.pdbx_strand_id
1 'polypeptide(L)'
;AGPYSQSVLGIGASLSDAIQSQLVKKEDNELLRPGYFRISLPYFADAATIQYVLKAVLFVADHGWKLLPQYTCDSATAEWRHVHQRRPPRAWLGQVSYASGVMEWSPTAGSPSAPRAPSSGGQAAAEAAAAALYEA
;
A
#
# COMPACT_ATOMS: atom_id res chain seq x y z
N ALA A 1 -1.76 -12.69 -15.26
CA ALA A 1 -1.24 -11.58 -16.09
C ALA A 1 -1.33 -12.00 -17.55
N GLY A 2 -1.70 -11.11 -18.47
CA GLY A 2 -1.74 -11.43 -19.90
C GLY A 2 -0.31 -11.53 -20.51
N PRO A 3 -0.17 -12.00 -21.76
CA PRO A 3 1.13 -12.20 -22.41
C PRO A 3 1.99 -10.94 -22.48
N TYR A 4 1.37 -9.76 -22.61
CA TYR A 4 2.07 -8.48 -22.67
C TYR A 4 2.77 -8.11 -21.36
N SER A 5 2.12 -8.34 -20.21
CA SER A 5 2.72 -8.03 -18.92
C SER A 5 3.92 -8.94 -18.63
N GLN A 6 3.87 -10.19 -19.08
CA GLN A 6 4.97 -11.13 -18.92
C GLN A 6 6.19 -10.70 -19.72
N SER A 7 6.01 -10.25 -20.97
CA SER A 7 7.13 -9.76 -21.77
C SER A 7 7.77 -8.50 -21.21
N VAL A 8 6.98 -7.55 -20.70
CA VAL A 8 7.48 -6.32 -20.05
C VAL A 8 8.31 -6.64 -18.81
N LEU A 9 7.92 -7.67 -18.05
CA LEU A 9 8.63 -8.12 -16.86
C LEU A 9 9.85 -9.02 -17.19
N GLY A 10 10.14 -9.27 -18.47
CA GLY A 10 11.22 -10.18 -18.88
C GLY A 10 10.95 -11.64 -18.54
N ILE A 11 9.69 -12.01 -18.30
CA ILE A 11 9.28 -13.38 -17.99
C ILE A 11 9.19 -14.17 -19.29
N GLY A 12 10.19 -15.00 -19.55
CA GLY A 12 10.19 -15.94 -20.68
C GLY A 12 9.16 -17.06 -20.51
N ALA A 13 8.88 -17.79 -21.60
CA ALA A 13 7.88 -18.86 -21.62
C ALA A 13 8.14 -19.95 -20.56
N SER A 14 9.40 -20.38 -20.41
CA SER A 14 9.79 -21.39 -19.42
C SER A 14 9.54 -20.92 -17.97
N LEU A 15 9.81 -19.64 -17.68
CA LEU A 15 9.55 -19.06 -16.35
C LEU A 15 8.05 -18.88 -16.11
N SER A 16 7.29 -18.47 -17.13
CA SER A 16 5.83 -18.39 -17.08
C SER A 16 5.22 -19.75 -16.74
N ASP A 17 5.63 -20.81 -17.43
CA ASP A 17 5.13 -22.18 -17.19
C ASP A 17 5.49 -22.66 -15.79
N ALA A 18 6.71 -22.36 -15.33
CA ALA A 18 7.14 -22.68 -13.97
C ALA A 18 6.27 -21.97 -12.92
N ILE A 19 6.04 -20.66 -13.06
CA ILE A 19 5.17 -19.87 -12.17
C ILE A 19 3.74 -20.43 -12.19
N GLN A 20 3.20 -20.70 -13.38
CA GLN A 20 1.85 -21.25 -13.52
C GLN A 20 1.72 -22.62 -12.86
N SER A 21 2.72 -23.48 -13.00
CA SER A 21 2.74 -24.79 -12.33
C SER A 21 2.73 -24.66 -10.80
N GLN A 22 3.39 -23.64 -10.24
CA GLN A 22 3.43 -23.42 -8.78
C GLN A 22 2.11 -22.84 -8.25
N LEU A 23 1.46 -21.97 -9.05
CA LEU A 23 0.15 -21.41 -8.71
C LEU A 23 -0.96 -22.48 -8.72
N VAL A 24 -0.87 -23.50 -9.59
CA VAL A 24 -1.85 -24.59 -9.64
C VAL A 24 -1.64 -25.61 -8.51
N LYS A 25 -0.39 -25.83 -8.07
CA LYS A 25 -0.05 -26.84 -7.06
C LYS A 25 -0.42 -26.45 -5.63
N LYS A 26 -0.48 -25.15 -5.33
CA LYS A 26 -0.75 -24.64 -3.98
C LYS A 26 -1.67 -23.43 -4.07
N GLU A 27 -2.83 -23.54 -3.45
CA GLU A 27 -3.80 -22.44 -3.34
C GLU A 27 -3.22 -21.24 -2.56
N ASP A 28 -2.22 -21.46 -1.69
CA ASP A 28 -1.62 -20.43 -0.83
C ASP A 28 -0.37 -19.72 -1.40
N ASN A 29 -0.15 -19.77 -2.72
CA ASN A 29 1.04 -19.22 -3.38
C ASN A 29 0.73 -17.99 -4.24
N GLU A 30 -0.32 -17.24 -3.91
CA GLU A 30 -0.74 -16.05 -4.65
C GLU A 30 0.37 -14.99 -4.78
N LEU A 31 1.35 -15.00 -3.86
CA LEU A 31 2.54 -14.15 -3.90
C LEU A 31 3.39 -14.30 -5.18
N LEU A 32 3.35 -15.48 -5.81
CA LEU A 32 4.11 -15.73 -7.05
C LEU A 32 3.47 -15.09 -8.28
N ARG A 33 2.26 -14.52 -8.15
CA ARG A 33 1.65 -13.83 -9.28
C ARG A 33 2.42 -12.55 -9.59
N PRO A 34 2.96 -12.42 -10.81
CA PRO A 34 3.64 -11.20 -11.20
C PRO A 34 2.63 -10.05 -11.25
N GLY A 35 2.96 -8.97 -10.53
CA GLY A 35 2.21 -7.73 -10.50
C GLY A 35 2.92 -6.61 -11.24
N TYR A 36 2.17 -5.56 -11.56
CA TYR A 36 2.71 -4.28 -12.04
C TYR A 36 1.82 -3.15 -11.53
N PHE A 37 2.38 -1.95 -11.44
CA PHE A 37 1.63 -0.75 -11.10
C PHE A 37 1.69 0.24 -12.27
N ARG A 38 0.64 1.04 -12.43
CA ARG A 38 0.58 2.11 -13.43
C ARG A 38 0.75 3.45 -12.73
N ILE A 39 1.78 4.20 -13.12
CA ILE A 39 1.90 5.61 -12.76
C ILE A 39 1.26 6.44 -13.86
N SER A 40 0.37 7.35 -13.48
CA SER A 40 -0.19 8.36 -14.38
C SER A 40 0.23 9.73 -13.89
N LEU A 41 1.05 10.43 -14.67
CA LEU A 41 1.49 11.78 -14.35
C LEU A 41 0.45 12.77 -14.90
N PRO A 42 -0.09 13.68 -14.07
CA PRO A 42 -1.02 14.71 -14.55
C PRO A 42 -0.35 15.66 -15.55
N TYR A 43 -1.07 16.07 -16.60
CA TYR A 43 -0.51 16.94 -17.64
C TYR A 43 -0.18 18.36 -17.14
N PHE A 44 -0.83 18.78 -16.06
CA PHE A 44 -0.64 20.09 -15.43
C PHE A 44 0.45 20.09 -14.35
N ALA A 45 1.04 18.93 -14.06
CA ALA A 45 2.13 18.85 -13.09
C ALA A 45 3.36 19.58 -13.64
N ASP A 46 3.98 20.41 -12.81
CA ASP A 46 5.21 21.10 -13.14
C ASP A 46 6.39 20.12 -13.19
N ALA A 47 7.46 20.54 -13.87
CA ALA A 47 8.64 19.70 -14.06
C ALA A 47 9.29 19.29 -12.73
N ALA A 48 9.26 20.15 -11.70
CA ALA A 48 9.86 19.81 -10.40
C ALA A 48 9.05 18.71 -9.69
N THR A 49 7.72 18.79 -9.71
CA THR A 49 6.85 17.71 -9.18
C THR A 49 7.07 16.40 -9.92
N ILE A 50 7.14 16.41 -11.25
CA ILE A 50 7.40 15.19 -12.04
C ILE A 50 8.76 14.59 -11.66
N GLN A 51 9.80 15.41 -11.59
CA GLN A 51 11.14 14.96 -11.19
C GLN A 51 11.16 14.40 -9.76
N TYR A 52 10.43 15.00 -8.83
CA TYR A 52 10.30 14.49 -7.47
C TYR A 52 9.68 13.08 -7.45
N VAL A 53 8.56 12.87 -8.16
CA VAL A 53 7.89 11.56 -8.24
C VAL A 53 8.83 10.52 -8.86
N LEU A 54 9.54 10.86 -9.94
CA LEU A 54 10.48 9.95 -10.58
C LEU A 54 11.64 9.58 -9.65
N LYS A 55 12.22 10.56 -8.93
CA LYS A 55 13.26 10.31 -7.92
C LYS A 55 12.77 9.40 -6.79
N ALA A 56 11.54 9.61 -6.32
CA ALA A 56 10.94 8.76 -5.29
C ALA A 56 10.75 7.31 -5.79
N VAL A 57 10.32 7.11 -7.03
CA VAL A 57 10.19 5.78 -7.64
C VAL A 57 11.54 5.10 -7.78
N LEU A 58 12.56 5.82 -8.26
CA LEU A 58 13.93 5.29 -8.34
C LEU A 58 14.48 4.93 -6.96
N PHE A 59 14.27 5.78 -5.96
CA PHE A 59 14.65 5.50 -4.59
C PHE A 59 14.03 4.19 -4.07
N VAL A 60 12.74 3.97 -4.33
CA VAL A 60 12.04 2.72 -3.95
C VAL A 60 12.54 1.53 -4.78
N ALA A 61 12.87 1.71 -6.06
CA ALA A 61 13.44 0.64 -6.88
C ALA A 61 14.81 0.18 -6.35
N ASP A 62 15.66 1.11 -5.92
CA ASP A 62 17.01 0.83 -5.43
C ASP A 62 17.02 0.33 -3.97
N HIS A 63 16.13 0.87 -3.13
CA HIS A 63 16.14 0.66 -1.67
C HIS A 63 14.92 -0.07 -1.13
N GLY A 64 13.93 -0.42 -1.96
CA GLY A 64 12.66 -0.99 -1.53
C GLY A 64 12.80 -2.30 -0.76
N TRP A 65 13.81 -3.11 -1.09
CA TRP A 65 14.10 -4.35 -0.36
C TRP A 65 14.40 -4.11 1.14
N LYS A 66 14.94 -2.94 1.50
CA LYS A 66 15.20 -2.54 2.90
C LYS A 66 13.91 -2.32 3.69
N LEU A 67 12.79 -2.07 3.01
CA LEU A 67 11.48 -1.85 3.63
C LEU A 67 10.74 -3.16 3.88
N LEU A 68 11.11 -4.27 3.22
CA LEU A 68 10.42 -5.57 3.36
C LEU A 68 10.27 -6.05 4.81
N PRO A 69 11.24 -5.89 5.73
CA PRO A 69 11.08 -6.29 7.13
C PRO A 69 9.96 -5.53 7.87
N GLN A 70 9.55 -4.36 7.37
CA GLN A 70 8.44 -3.59 7.93
C GLN A 70 7.07 -4.05 7.43
N TYR A 71 7.02 -5.03 6.52
CA TYR A 71 5.78 -5.57 5.99
C TYR A 71 5.68 -7.08 6.23
N THR A 72 4.44 -7.52 6.41
CA THR A 72 4.05 -8.93 6.43
C THR A 72 3.25 -9.21 5.18
N CYS A 73 3.56 -10.30 4.49
CA CYS A 73 2.82 -10.73 3.32
C CYS A 73 1.94 -11.93 3.69
N ASP A 74 0.67 -11.84 3.35
CA ASP A 74 -0.30 -12.92 3.48
C ASP A 74 -0.22 -13.81 2.23
N SER A 75 0.28 -15.04 2.37
CA SER A 75 0.57 -15.90 1.21
C SER A 75 -0.69 -16.32 0.45
N ALA A 76 -1.83 -16.43 1.16
CA ALA A 76 -3.11 -16.81 0.59
C ALA A 76 -3.77 -15.68 -0.21
N THR A 77 -3.55 -14.41 0.16
CA THR A 77 -4.20 -13.26 -0.51
C THR A 77 -3.23 -12.37 -1.28
N ALA A 78 -1.92 -12.60 -1.16
CA ALA A 78 -0.84 -11.74 -1.63
C ALA A 78 -0.90 -10.30 -1.06
N GLU A 79 -1.66 -10.07 0.02
CA GLU A 79 -1.75 -8.76 0.66
C GLU A 79 -0.48 -8.44 1.44
N TRP A 80 0.07 -7.25 1.22
CA TRP A 80 1.16 -6.70 2.04
C TRP A 80 0.59 -5.77 3.10
N ARG A 81 0.96 -6.01 4.36
CA ARG A 81 0.51 -5.24 5.52
C ARG A 81 1.69 -4.73 6.31
N HIS A 82 1.72 -3.43 6.60
CA HIS A 82 2.77 -2.87 7.45
C HIS A 82 2.63 -3.40 8.87
N VAL A 83 3.73 -3.75 9.53
CA VAL A 83 3.76 -4.38 10.86
C VAL A 83 3.08 -3.52 11.95
N HIS A 84 3.07 -2.21 11.77
CA HIS A 84 2.44 -1.26 12.70
C HIS A 84 1.07 -0.77 12.21
N GLN A 85 0.53 -1.33 11.12
CA GLN A 85 -0.78 -0.97 10.62
C GLN A 85 -1.87 -1.43 11.59
N ARG A 86 -2.30 -0.52 12.45
CA ARG A 86 -3.50 -0.70 13.27
C ARG A 86 -4.71 -0.64 12.35
N ARG A 87 -5.45 -1.74 12.25
CA ARG A 87 -6.78 -1.69 11.64
C ARG A 87 -7.65 -0.81 12.54
N PRO A 88 -8.24 0.29 12.05
CA PRO A 88 -9.37 0.87 12.77
C PRO A 88 -10.41 -0.24 12.92
N PRO A 89 -11.10 -0.33 14.06
CA PRO A 89 -12.19 -1.29 14.19
C PRO A 89 -13.17 -1.05 13.05
N ARG A 90 -13.62 -2.15 12.45
CA ARG A 90 -14.62 -2.06 11.39
C ARG A 90 -15.94 -1.65 12.03
N ALA A 91 -16.44 -0.48 11.66
CA ALA A 91 -17.82 -0.11 11.88
C ALA A 91 -18.66 -0.75 10.76
N TRP A 92 -19.76 -1.41 11.12
CA TRP A 92 -20.69 -2.01 10.15
C TRP A 92 -22.01 -1.24 10.17
N LEU A 93 -22.65 -1.06 9.01
CA LEU A 93 -23.97 -0.40 8.93
C LEU A 93 -25.03 -1.11 9.80
N GLY A 94 -24.92 -2.42 9.99
CA GLY A 94 -25.79 -3.18 10.90
C GLY A 94 -25.63 -2.85 12.39
N GLN A 95 -24.63 -2.04 12.78
CA GLN A 95 -24.47 -1.53 14.15
C GLN A 95 -25.23 -0.21 14.36
N VAL A 96 -25.82 0.35 13.31
CA VAL A 96 -26.60 1.58 13.37
C VAL A 96 -28.05 1.24 13.70
N SER A 97 -28.60 1.88 14.72
CA SER A 97 -30.00 1.80 15.11
C SER A 97 -30.70 3.14 14.90
N TYR A 98 -31.95 3.09 14.46
CA TYR A 98 -32.87 4.24 14.40
C TYR A 98 -34.07 4.07 15.33
N ALA A 99 -33.99 3.16 16.31
CA ALA A 99 -35.12 2.83 17.19
C ALA A 99 -35.65 4.04 17.99
N SER A 100 -34.80 5.01 18.28
CA SER A 100 -35.14 6.25 18.99
C SER A 100 -35.53 7.42 18.06
N GLY A 101 -35.55 7.21 16.74
CA GLY A 101 -35.77 8.26 15.73
C GLY A 101 -34.52 9.11 15.42
N VAL A 102 -33.41 8.86 16.09
CA VAL A 102 -32.09 9.43 15.79
C VAL A 102 -31.08 8.33 15.46
N MET A 103 -30.03 8.66 14.71
CA MET A 103 -28.98 7.70 14.36
C MET A 103 -28.13 7.38 15.59
N GLU A 104 -28.28 6.17 16.13
CA GLU A 104 -27.47 5.66 17.23
C GLU A 104 -26.49 4.61 16.72
N TRP A 105 -25.23 4.71 17.11
CA TRP A 105 -24.21 3.70 16.81
C TRP A 105 -23.35 3.47 18.06
N SER A 106 -23.16 2.21 18.43
CA SER A 106 -22.28 1.80 19.52
C SER A 106 -20.97 1.26 18.95
N PRO A 107 -19.86 2.00 19.04
CA PRO A 107 -18.56 1.48 18.63
C PRO A 107 -18.19 0.30 19.53
N THR A 108 -17.91 -0.86 18.93
CA THR A 108 -17.27 -1.96 19.67
C THR A 108 -15.88 -1.51 20.14
N ALA A 109 -15.49 -1.90 21.37
CA ALA A 109 -14.26 -1.48 22.04
C ALA A 109 -13.04 -1.51 21.09
N GLY A 110 -12.58 -0.33 20.68
CA GLY A 110 -11.52 -0.15 19.69
C GLY A 110 -11.65 1.11 18.82
N SER A 111 -12.74 1.87 18.91
CA SER A 111 -13.01 3.03 18.05
C SER A 111 -11.84 4.02 18.00
N PRO A 112 -11.45 4.55 16.82
CA PRO A 112 -10.55 5.68 16.79
C PRO A 112 -11.24 6.84 17.53
N SER A 113 -10.56 7.40 18.53
CA SER A 113 -11.01 8.65 19.16
C SER A 113 -11.29 9.69 18.08
N ALA A 114 -12.36 10.47 18.26
CA ALA A 114 -12.78 11.54 17.35
C ALA A 114 -11.58 12.35 16.81
N PRO A 115 -11.63 12.83 15.55
CA PRO A 115 -10.54 13.59 14.96
C PRO A 115 -10.22 14.78 15.86
N ARG A 116 -9.02 14.76 16.44
CA ARG A 116 -8.50 15.84 17.25
C ARG A 116 -8.33 17.06 16.33
N ALA A 117 -8.96 18.17 16.67
CA ALA A 117 -8.86 19.42 15.91
C ALA A 117 -7.38 19.75 15.61
N PRO A 118 -7.06 20.30 14.42
CA PRO A 118 -5.68 20.51 14.00
C PRO A 118 -4.99 21.49 14.95
N SER A 119 -4.06 21.00 15.76
CA SER A 119 -3.05 21.85 16.41
C SER A 119 -2.06 22.30 15.34
N SER A 120 -1.85 23.62 15.24
CA SER A 120 -1.07 24.37 14.26
C SER A 120 0.45 24.11 14.24
N GLY A 121 0.92 22.89 14.52
CA GLY A 121 2.34 22.55 14.67
C GLY A 121 2.93 21.56 13.65
N GLY A 122 2.16 21.09 12.67
CA GLY A 122 2.54 19.93 11.84
C GLY A 122 3.51 20.21 10.67
N GLN A 123 3.76 21.47 10.31
CA GLN A 123 4.60 21.78 9.14
C GLN A 123 6.11 21.62 9.39
N ALA A 124 6.57 21.73 10.65
CA ALA A 124 8.02 21.69 10.95
C ALA A 124 8.63 20.27 10.94
N ALA A 125 7.82 19.22 11.19
CA ALA A 125 8.33 17.86 11.29
C ALA A 125 8.62 17.20 9.93
N ALA A 126 7.92 17.63 8.87
CA ALA A 126 8.11 17.08 7.53
C ALA A 126 9.42 17.56 6.88
N GLU A 127 9.84 18.80 7.13
CA GLU A 127 11.12 19.33 6.62
C GLU A 127 12.33 18.70 7.31
N ALA A 128 12.24 18.40 8.61
CA ALA A 128 13.34 17.78 9.36
C ALA A 128 13.63 16.33 8.93
N ALA A 129 12.60 15.55 8.58
CA ALA A 129 12.77 14.17 8.12
C ALA A 129 13.36 14.08 6.70
N ALA A 130 13.08 15.07 5.84
CA ALA A 130 13.68 15.15 4.50
C ALA A 130 15.17 15.53 4.55
N ALA A 131 15.57 16.38 5.50
CA ALA A 131 16.98 16.76 5.69
C ALA A 131 17.84 15.62 6.24
N ALA A 132 17.31 14.78 7.13
CA ALA A 132 18.06 13.68 7.75
C ALA A 132 18.38 12.51 6.79
N LEU A 133 17.69 12.41 5.66
CA LEU A 133 17.93 11.36 4.65
C LEU A 133 18.89 11.79 3.53
N TYR A 134 19.37 13.04 3.53
CA TYR A 134 20.27 13.56 2.48
C TYR A 134 21.75 13.69 2.93
N GLU A 135 22.07 13.40 4.21
CA GLU A 135 23.41 13.53 4.81
C GLU A 135 24.03 12.19 5.24
N ALA A 136 23.68 11.08 4.59
CA ALA A 136 24.33 9.77 4.78
C ALA A 136 24.59 9.09 3.43
#